data_AF-A0A379DGU3-F1
#
_entry.id   AF-A0A379DGU3-F1
#
_cell.length_a   1.000
_cell.length_b   1.000
_cell.length_c   1.000
_cell.angle_alpha   90.00
_cell.angle_beta   90.00
_cell.angle_gamma   90.00
#
_symmetry.space_group_name_H-M   'P 1'
#
loop_
_entity.id
_entity.type
_entity.pdbx_description
1 polymer ?
#
loop_
_entity_poly.entity_id
_entity_poly.type
_entity_poly.pdbx_seq_one_letter_code
_entity_poly.pdbx_strand_id
1 'polypeptide(L)'
;MKDLFYYIYYRASKFYEDWGESNGYIGGRMVAAGSLCFIFLSIMIPVLHYLFNEKINTDIAWIVVIITSILSFFLSQKRYKELAEKYKDEKNSRLKGWLVFAYIIGSVILYFVSLALWG
;
A
#
# COMPACT_ATOMS: atom_id res chain seq x y z
N MET A 1 4.83 -6.29 11.71
CA MET A 1 3.94 -5.82 10.61
C MET A 1 3.28 -4.48 10.88
N LYS A 2 2.63 -4.25 12.04
CA LYS A 2 1.97 -2.97 12.35
C LYS A 2 2.92 -1.76 12.22
N ASP A 3 4.14 -1.85 12.74
CA ASP A 3 5.12 -0.75 12.65
C ASP A 3 5.58 -0.46 11.22
N LEU A 4 5.74 -1.50 10.39
CA LEU A 4 6.09 -1.36 8.98
C LEU A 4 4.96 -0.68 8.20
N PHE A 5 3.71 -1.09 8.44
CA PHE A 5 2.54 -0.47 7.81
C PHE A 5 2.43 1.02 8.18
N TYR A 6 2.56 1.38 9.46
CA TYR A 6 2.55 2.78 9.88
C TYR A 6 3.74 3.56 9.33
N TYR A 7 4.90 2.93 9.16
CA TYR A 7 6.04 3.54 8.54
C TYR A 7 5.81 3.84 7.05
N ILE A 8 5.27 2.87 6.30
CA ILE A 8 4.89 3.06 4.89
C ILE A 8 3.83 4.15 4.77
N TYR A 9 2.81 4.12 5.62
CA TYR A 9 1.79 5.17 5.70
C TYR A 9 2.42 6.55 5.91
N TYR A 10 3.28 6.70 6.92
CA TYR A 10 3.97 7.96 7.19
C TYR A 10 4.77 8.44 5.97
N ARG A 11 5.60 7.57 5.38
CA ARG A 11 6.47 7.93 4.27
C ARG A 11 5.70 8.27 3.00
N ALA A 12 4.63 7.54 2.70
CA ALA A 12 3.74 7.87 1.58
C ALA A 12 3.01 9.19 1.83
N SER A 13 2.49 9.40 3.05
CA SER A 13 1.80 10.65 3.44
C SER A 13 2.70 11.87 3.30
N LYS A 14 3.92 11.76 3.83
CA LYS A 14 4.94 12.81 3.75
C LYS A 14 5.35 13.09 2.31
N PHE A 15 5.48 12.06 1.48
CA PHE A 15 5.77 12.26 0.05
C PHE A 15 4.68 13.08 -0.65
N TYR A 16 3.39 12.81 -0.38
CA TYR A 16 2.30 13.63 -0.92
C TYR A 16 2.33 15.08 -0.39
N GLU A 17 2.56 15.27 0.91
CA GLU A 17 2.70 16.63 1.47
C GLU A 17 3.90 17.39 0.86
N ASP A 18 5.05 16.74 0.69
CA ASP A 18 6.24 17.30 0.06
C ASP A 18 5.99 17.62 -1.44
N TRP A 19 5.03 16.94 -2.09
CA TRP A 19 4.57 17.24 -3.44
C TRP A 19 3.55 18.41 -3.49
N GLY A 20 3.14 18.95 -2.34
CA GLY A 20 2.24 20.10 -2.26
C GLY A 20 0.77 19.75 -2.01
N GLU A 21 0.44 18.48 -1.73
CA GLU A 21 -0.91 18.10 -1.32
C GLU A 21 -1.18 18.53 0.13
N SER A 22 -2.15 19.43 0.33
CA SER A 22 -2.52 19.95 1.66
C SER A 22 -3.02 18.88 2.63
N ASN A 23 -3.50 17.73 2.10
CA ASN A 23 -3.97 16.58 2.86
C ASN A 23 -3.23 15.30 2.46
N GLY A 24 -1.89 15.35 2.34
CA GLY A 24 -1.09 14.21 1.87
C GLY A 24 -1.29 12.91 2.67
N TYR A 25 -1.72 12.99 3.94
CA TYR A 25 -2.11 11.81 4.72
C TYR A 25 -3.27 10.99 4.11
N ILE A 26 -4.16 11.62 3.32
CA ILE A 26 -5.25 10.94 2.61
C ILE A 26 -4.68 10.09 1.47
N GLY A 27 -3.76 10.64 0.67
CA GLY A 27 -3.07 9.88 -0.36
C GLY A 27 -2.21 8.77 0.24
N GLY A 28 -1.49 9.09 1.32
CA GLY A 28 -0.64 8.13 2.02
C GLY A 28 -1.38 6.92 2.58
N ARG A 29 -2.58 7.10 3.16
CA ARG A 29 -3.39 5.95 3.64
C ARG A 29 -3.89 5.07 2.50
N MET A 30 -4.31 5.68 1.38
CA MET A 30 -4.79 4.93 0.21
C MET A 30 -3.66 4.09 -0.38
N VAL A 31 -2.47 4.67 -0.54
CA VAL A 31 -1.29 3.96 -1.06
C VAL A 31 -0.81 2.86 -0.11
N ALA A 32 -0.77 3.13 1.20
CA ALA A 32 -0.35 2.12 2.18
C ALA A 32 -1.34 0.94 2.23
N ALA A 33 -2.65 1.19 2.22
CA ALA A 33 -3.65 0.14 2.18
C ALA A 33 -3.67 -0.61 0.85
N GLY A 34 -3.58 0.12 -0.27
CA GLY A 34 -3.55 -0.46 -1.62
C GLY A 34 -2.35 -1.37 -1.84
N SER A 35 -1.14 -0.95 -1.43
CA SER A 35 0.06 -1.80 -1.53
C SER A 35 -0.06 -3.10 -0.72
N LEU A 36 -0.64 -3.04 0.48
CA LEU A 36 -0.91 -4.23 1.27
C LEU A 36 -1.97 -5.13 0.62
N CYS A 37 -3.00 -4.52 0.02
CA CYS A 37 -4.03 -5.23 -0.73
C CYS A 37 -3.45 -5.94 -1.96
N PHE A 38 -2.57 -5.30 -2.72
CA PHE A 38 -1.90 -5.92 -3.88
C PHE A 38 -1.05 -7.12 -3.48
N ILE A 39 -0.32 -7.05 -2.36
CA ILE A 39 0.44 -8.20 -1.83
C ILE A 39 -0.50 -9.33 -1.41
N PHE A 40 -1.63 -9.01 -0.78
CA PHE A 40 -2.61 -10.02 -0.40
C PHE A 40 -3.21 -10.70 -1.65
N LEU A 41 -3.61 -9.91 -2.64
CA LEU A 41 -4.17 -10.43 -3.89
C LEU A 41 -3.17 -11.27 -4.69
N SER A 42 -1.91 -10.87 -4.75
CA SER A 42 -0.87 -11.64 -5.45
C SER A 42 -0.62 -13.03 -4.85
N ILE A 43 -0.98 -13.24 -3.58
CA ILE A 43 -0.95 -14.56 -2.93
C ILE A 43 -2.28 -15.29 -3.12
N MET A 44 -3.42 -14.58 -3.02
CA MET A 44 -4.74 -15.20 -3.12
C MET A 44 -5.05 -15.72 -4.54
N ILE A 45 -4.66 -15.00 -5.58
CA ILE A 45 -4.90 -15.40 -6.98
C ILE A 45 -4.36 -16.81 -7.27
N PRO A 46 -3.07 -17.13 -7.06
CA PRO A 46 -2.53 -18.46 -7.34
C PRO A 46 -3.13 -19.53 -6.41
N VAL A 47 -3.44 -19.20 -5.16
CA VAL A 47 -4.09 -20.14 -4.22
C VAL A 47 -5.48 -20.51 -4.69
N LEU A 48 -6.30 -19.53 -5.08
CA LEU A 48 -7.64 -19.76 -5.59
C LEU A 48 -7.61 -20.50 -6.93
N HIS A 49 -6.69 -20.14 -7.82
CA HIS A 49 -6.48 -20.85 -9.07
C HIS A 49 -6.12 -22.32 -8.83
N TYR A 50 -5.22 -22.60 -7.89
CA TYR A 50 -4.85 -23.97 -7.52
C TYR A 50 -6.03 -24.76 -6.92
N LEU A 51 -6.85 -24.13 -6.08
CA LEU A 51 -7.95 -24.81 -5.38
C LEU A 51 -9.18 -25.04 -6.25
N PHE A 52 -9.52 -24.10 -7.13
CA PHE A 52 -10.77 -24.10 -7.91
C PHE A 52 -10.54 -24.33 -9.41
N ASN A 53 -9.29 -24.26 -9.89
CA ASN A 53 -8.92 -24.36 -11.31
C ASN A 53 -9.67 -23.37 -12.22
N GLU A 54 -10.13 -22.27 -11.65
CA GLU A 54 -10.81 -21.19 -12.37
C GLU A 54 -9.92 -19.95 -12.44
N LYS A 55 -10.19 -19.14 -13.47
CA LYS A 55 -9.57 -17.84 -13.70
C LYS A 55 -10.26 -16.79 -12.86
N ILE A 56 -9.49 -15.85 -12.30
CA ILE A 56 -10.06 -14.79 -11.48
C ILE A 56 -10.53 -13.66 -12.38
N ASN A 57 -11.80 -13.26 -12.22
CA ASN A 57 -12.29 -12.06 -12.89
C ASN A 57 -11.53 -10.82 -12.36
N THR A 58 -10.79 -10.18 -13.25
CA THR A 58 -9.99 -8.98 -12.97
C THR A 58 -10.83 -7.81 -12.44
N ASP A 59 -12.09 -7.69 -12.86
CA ASP A 59 -12.98 -6.63 -12.42
C ASP A 59 -13.29 -6.75 -10.91
N ILE A 60 -13.48 -7.98 -10.44
CA ILE A 60 -13.71 -8.26 -9.01
C ILE A 60 -12.47 -7.89 -8.20
N ALA A 61 -11.27 -8.23 -8.69
CA ALA A 61 -10.03 -7.89 -8.02
C ALA A 61 -9.85 -6.36 -7.89
N TRP A 62 -10.15 -5.59 -8.95
CA TRP A 62 -10.12 -4.13 -8.89
C TRP A 62 -11.13 -3.53 -7.92
N ILE A 63 -12.35 -4.08 -7.84
CA ILE A 63 -13.36 -3.66 -6.87
C ILE A 63 -12.84 -3.86 -5.44
N VAL A 64 -12.20 -5.00 -5.15
CA VAL A 64 -11.60 -5.28 -3.83
C VAL A 64 -10.52 -4.26 -3.48
N VAL A 65 -9.65 -3.89 -4.43
CA VAL A 65 -8.60 -2.88 -4.22
C VAL A 65 -9.22 -1.51 -3.89
N ILE A 66 -10.26 -1.10 -4.62
CA ILE A 66 -10.94 0.18 -4.40
C ILE A 66 -11.62 0.19 -3.02
N ILE A 67 -12.38 -0.84 -2.69
CA ILE A 67 -13.07 -0.95 -1.40
C ILE A 67 -12.06 -0.93 -0.25
N THR A 68 -10.97 -1.69 -0.34
CA THR A 68 -9.93 -1.74 0.70
C THR A 68 -9.25 -0.38 0.87
N SER A 69 -9.02 0.33 -0.24
CA SER A 69 -8.45 1.68 -0.23
C SER A 69 -9.38 2.69 0.42
N ILE A 70 -10.69 2.61 0.16
CA ILE A 70 -11.71 3.46 0.80
C ILE A 70 -11.80 3.13 2.30
N LEU A 71 -11.88 1.85 2.67
CA LEU A 71 -12.02 1.40 4.06
C LEU A 71 -10.82 1.73 4.96
N SER A 72 -9.70 2.19 4.39
CA SER A 72 -8.50 2.61 5.13
C SER A 72 -8.66 3.86 6.02
N PHE A 73 -9.90 4.32 6.25
CA PHE A 73 -10.27 5.46 7.10
C PHE A 73 -9.72 5.43 8.53
N PHE A 74 -9.29 4.27 9.05
CA PHE A 74 -8.66 4.16 10.37
C PHE A 74 -7.35 4.97 10.48
N LEU A 75 -6.70 5.29 9.36
CA LEU A 75 -5.53 6.15 9.31
C LEU A 75 -5.96 7.63 9.28
N SER A 76 -5.82 8.28 10.43
CA SER A 76 -6.22 9.68 10.65
C SER A 76 -5.04 10.64 10.57
N GLN A 77 -5.34 11.92 10.36
CA GLN A 77 -4.37 13.00 10.43
C GLN A 77 -3.65 13.06 11.79
N LYS A 78 -4.36 12.77 12.88
CA LYS A 78 -3.78 12.71 14.23
C LYS A 78 -2.64 11.69 14.28
N ARG A 79 -2.87 10.48 13.77
CA ARG A 79 -1.84 9.42 13.70
C ARG A 79 -0.68 9.82 12.79
N TYR A 80 -0.95 10.51 11.69
CA TYR A 80 0.12 11.02 10.84
C TYR A 80 1.03 11.99 11.60
N LYS A 81 0.46 12.95 12.33
CA LYS A 81 1.24 13.91 13.13
C LYS A 81 2.07 13.22 14.22
N GLU A 82 1.51 12.22 14.90
CA GLU A 82 2.25 11.41 15.88
C GLU A 82 3.45 10.69 15.25
N LEU A 83 3.27 10.14 14.05
CA LEU A 83 4.36 9.47 13.30
C LEU A 83 5.38 10.47 12.76
N ALA A 84 4.95 11.65 12.33
CA ALA A 84 5.83 12.70 11.86
C ALA A 84 6.77 13.20 12.95
N GLU A 85 6.26 13.37 14.17
CA GLU A 85 7.10 13.71 15.33
C GLU A 85 8.05 12.55 15.68
N LYS A 86 7.54 11.30 15.70
CA LYS A 86 8.35 10.11 15.97
C LYS A 86 9.53 9.93 15.01
N TYR A 87 9.36 10.27 13.73
CA TYR A 87 10.36 10.06 12.68
C TYR A 87 11.07 11.35 12.21
N LYS A 88 10.89 12.47 12.93
CA LYS A 88 11.44 13.78 12.57
C LYS A 88 12.95 13.77 12.35
N ASP A 89 13.68 13.15 13.28
CA ASP A 89 15.15 13.08 13.28
C ASP A 89 15.68 11.73 12.75
N GLU A 90 14.93 11.06 11.88
CA GLU A 90 15.35 9.74 11.41
C GLU A 90 16.63 9.80 10.56
N LYS A 91 17.62 8.98 10.93
CA LYS A 91 18.82 8.78 10.11
C LYS A 91 18.48 8.03 8.83
N ASN A 92 19.21 8.33 7.76
CA ASN A 92 19.10 7.71 6.43
C ASN A 92 17.71 7.85 5.79
N SER A 93 17.04 8.98 6.03
CA SER A 93 15.69 9.26 5.53
C SER A 93 15.55 9.06 4.00
N ARG A 94 16.58 9.39 3.21
CA ARG A 94 16.56 9.20 1.75
C ARG A 94 16.54 7.72 1.36
N LEU A 95 17.43 6.92 1.93
CA LEU A 95 17.51 5.47 1.64
C LEU A 95 16.21 4.76 2.02
N LYS A 96 15.70 5.03 3.23
CA LYS A 96 14.44 4.42 3.67
C LYS A 96 13.24 4.85 2.83
N GLY A 97 13.26 6.07 2.30
CA GLY A 97 12.28 6.53 1.32
C GLY A 97 12.28 5.69 0.05
N TRP A 98 13.45 5.43 -0.51
CA TRP A 98 13.60 4.54 -1.67
C TRP A 98 13.16 3.12 -1.38
N LEU A 99 13.41 2.59 -0.17
CA LEU A 99 12.91 1.26 0.22
C LEU A 99 11.38 1.22 0.26
N VAL A 100 10.73 2.24 0.82
CA VAL A 100 9.26 2.33 0.82
C VAL A 100 8.72 2.48 -0.60
N PHE A 101 9.37 3.29 -1.44
CA PHE A 101 8.99 3.43 -2.84
C PHE A 101 9.11 2.10 -3.59
N ALA A 102 10.23 1.39 -3.43
CA ALA A 102 10.44 0.07 -4.02
C ALA A 102 9.43 -0.96 -3.51
N TYR A 103 9.04 -0.90 -2.24
CA TYR A 103 7.98 -1.74 -1.69
C TYR A 103 6.63 -1.47 -2.37
N ILE A 104 6.24 -0.20 -2.52
CA ILE A 104 4.96 0.19 -3.14
C ILE A 104 4.94 -0.27 -4.61
N ILE A 105 5.96 0.08 -5.40
CA ILE A 105 6.04 -0.32 -6.81
C ILE A 105 6.14 -1.83 -6.94
N GLY A 106 6.94 -2.47 -6.10
CA GLY A 106 7.09 -3.92 -6.05
C GLY A 106 5.76 -4.63 -5.80
N SER A 107 4.92 -4.12 -4.88
CA SER A 107 3.59 -4.69 -4.62
C SER A 107 2.68 -4.68 -5.85
N VAL A 108 2.71 -3.59 -6.62
CA VAL A 108 1.90 -3.43 -7.85
C VAL A 108 2.39 -4.40 -8.92
N ILE A 109 3.72 -4.47 -9.15
CA ILE A 109 4.32 -5.40 -10.11
C ILE A 109 3.98 -6.84 -9.74
N LEU A 110 4.10 -7.21 -8.46
CA LEU A 110 3.80 -8.56 -7.98
C LEU A 110 2.35 -8.96 -8.27
N TYR A 111 1.41 -8.04 -8.06
CA TYR A 111 0.01 -8.26 -8.39
C TYR A 111 -0.20 -8.50 -9.90
N PHE A 112 0.39 -7.67 -10.76
CA PHE A 112 0.27 -7.86 -12.22
C PHE A 112 0.93 -9.14 -12.71
N VAL A 113 2.09 -9.51 -12.17
CA VAL A 113 2.74 -10.80 -12.48
C VAL A 113 1.85 -11.95 -12.06
N SER A 114 1.25 -11.87 -10.87
CA SER A 114 0.32 -12.89 -10.38
C SER A 114 -0.90 -13.03 -11.29
N LEU A 115 -1.49 -11.92 -11.73
CA LEU A 115 -2.60 -11.95 -12.67
C LEU A 115 -2.19 -12.49 -14.04
N ALA A 116 -1.00 -12.15 -14.54
CA ALA A 116 -0.55 -12.61 -15.85
C ALA A 116 -0.34 -14.13 -15.90
N LEU A 117 0.07 -14.72 -14.78
CA LEU A 117 0.37 -16.16 -14.69
C LEU A 117 -0.85 -17.01 -14.30
N TRP A 118 -1.71 -16.51 -13.40
CA TRP A 118 -2.79 -17.29 -12.77
C TRP A 118 -4.16 -16.61 -12.82
N GLY A 119 -4.26 -15.43 -13.44
CA GLY A 119 -5.51 -14.70 -13.67
C GLY A 119 -6.34 -15.29 -14.80
#